data_AF-A0A2E1GSA0-F1
#
_entry.id   AF-A0A2E1GSA0-F1
#
_cell.length_a   1.000
_cell.length_b   1.000
_cell.length_c   1.000
_cell.angle_alpha   90.00
_cell.angle_beta   90.00
_cell.angle_gamma   90.00
#
_symmetry.space_group_name_H-M   'P 1'
#
loop_
_entity.id
_entity.type
_entity.pdbx_description
1 polymer ?
#
loop_
_entity_poly.entity_id
_entity_poly.type
_entity_poly.pdbx_seq_one_letter_code
_entity_poly.pdbx_strand_id
1 'polypeptide(L)'
;MVMNDLFSPANLSMFAIILFSSFFVFLFNYRHDNKDKYQGNWWLISLDLFINMGMSVTGYILIVLVFDNVPQVAAYATYKYPVGFLFGLTSNVSIPIILKMFAEQLQSKLKSASKGK
;
A
#
# COMPACT_ATOMS: atom_id res chain seq x y z
N MET A 1 -14.62 -7.35 17.72
CA MET A 1 -14.40 -5.89 17.78
C MET A 1 -12.89 -5.67 17.66
N VAL A 2 -12.40 -5.41 16.44
CA VAL A 2 -11.00 -5.65 15.98
C VAL A 2 -10.21 -4.33 15.92
N MET A 3 -10.32 -3.48 16.95
CA MET A 3 -9.64 -2.17 16.95
C MET A 3 -8.27 -2.19 17.64
N ASN A 4 -7.92 -3.30 18.33
CA ASN A 4 -6.75 -3.35 19.21
C ASN A 4 -5.46 -3.90 18.56
N ASP A 5 -5.53 -4.42 17.33
CA ASP A 5 -4.39 -5.12 16.74
C ASP A 5 -3.57 -4.26 15.75
N LEU A 6 -4.13 -3.21 15.15
CA LEU A 6 -3.41 -2.37 14.18
C LEU A 6 -2.19 -1.66 14.80
N PHE A 7 -2.30 -1.27 16.07
CA PHE A 7 -1.22 -0.64 16.83
C PHE A 7 -0.50 -1.62 17.78
N SER A 8 -0.59 -2.92 17.49
CA SER A 8 0.19 -3.92 18.23
C SER A 8 1.70 -3.70 18.03
N PRO A 9 2.56 -4.13 18.97
CA PRO A 9 4.00 -3.99 18.84
C PRO A 9 4.56 -4.57 17.54
N ALA A 10 3.95 -5.66 17.04
CA ALA A 10 4.31 -6.27 15.77
C ALA A 10 3.97 -5.38 14.56
N ASN A 11 2.79 -4.77 14.53
CA ASN A 11 2.45 -3.84 13.46
C ASN A 11 3.24 -2.53 13.53
N LEU A 12 3.52 -2.03 14.74
CA LEU A 12 4.38 -0.87 14.96
C LEU A 12 5.82 -1.10 14.47
N SER A 13 6.39 -2.27 14.74
CA SER A 13 7.72 -2.62 14.22
C SER A 13 7.70 -2.73 12.70
N MET A 14 6.65 -3.28 12.11
CA MET A 14 6.48 -3.34 10.66
C MET A 14 6.32 -1.96 10.03
N PHE A 15 5.58 -1.03 10.66
CA PHE A 15 5.53 0.36 10.20
C PHE A 15 6.92 0.99 10.18
N ALA A 16 7.72 0.80 11.24
CA ALA A 16 9.08 1.30 11.29
C ALA A 16 9.96 0.71 10.17
N ILE A 17 9.87 -0.61 9.97
CA ILE A 17 10.60 -1.31 8.90
C ILE A 17 10.19 -0.78 7.52
N ILE A 18 8.90 -0.64 7.25
CA ILE A 18 8.38 -0.15 5.96
C ILE A 18 8.78 1.30 5.71
N LEU A 19 8.66 2.16 6.72
CA LEU A 19 9.07 3.56 6.62
C LEU A 19 10.57 3.67 6.35
N PHE A 20 11.39 2.90 7.07
CA PHE A 20 12.83 2.83 6.86
C PHE A 20 13.17 2.35 5.45
N SER A 21 12.62 1.22 5.02
CA SER A 21 12.86 0.68 3.68
C SER A 21 12.38 1.62 2.58
N SER A 22 11.17 2.19 2.72
CA SER A 22 10.60 3.15 1.77
C SER A 22 11.46 4.40 1.63
N PHE A 23 12.00 4.91 2.74
CA PHE A 23 12.90 6.06 2.74
C PHE A 23 14.15 5.79 1.89
N PHE A 24 14.82 4.66 2.10
CA PHE A 24 16.03 4.31 1.35
C PHE A 24 15.75 3.98 -0.12
N VAL A 25 14.65 3.27 -0.41
CA VAL A 25 14.21 3.01 -1.78
C VAL A 25 13.95 4.32 -2.51
N PHE A 26 13.31 5.29 -1.86
CA PHE A 26 13.08 6.61 -2.43
C PHE A 26 14.39 7.34 -2.70
N LEU A 27 15.29 7.40 -1.72
CA LEU A 27 16.54 8.16 -1.85
C LEU A 27 17.49 7.60 -2.91
N PHE A 28 17.62 6.28 -3.00
CA PHE A 28 18.60 5.65 -3.87
C PHE A 28 18.07 5.30 -5.27
N ASN A 29 16.82 4.85 -5.37
CA ASN A 29 16.24 4.49 -6.67
C ASN A 29 15.40 5.64 -7.20
N TYR A 30 14.27 5.95 -6.56
CA TYR A 30 13.27 6.88 -7.13
C TYR A 30 13.82 8.29 -7.37
N ARG A 31 14.59 8.83 -6.41
CA ARG A 31 15.22 10.14 -6.56
C ARG A 31 16.24 10.14 -7.69
N HIS A 32 17.00 9.06 -7.83
CA HIS A 32 18.02 8.93 -8.86
C HIS A 32 17.39 8.85 -10.25
N ASP A 33 16.29 8.11 -10.38
CA ASP A 33 15.56 7.92 -11.63
C ASP A 33 14.79 9.18 -12.06
N ASN A 34 14.47 10.08 -11.12
CA ASN A 34 13.71 11.31 -11.36
C ASN A 34 14.57 12.57 -11.18
N LYS A 35 15.89 12.51 -11.32
CA LYS A 35 16.80 13.65 -11.10
C LYS A 35 16.38 14.91 -11.86
N ASP A 36 15.90 14.77 -13.09
CA ASP A 36 15.49 15.89 -13.93
C ASP A 36 14.27 16.62 -13.38
N LYS A 37 13.35 15.90 -12.70
CA LYS A 37 12.19 16.48 -12.01
C LYS A 37 12.61 17.42 -10.86
N TYR A 38 13.75 17.14 -10.24
CA TYR A 38 14.19 17.84 -9.04
C TYR A 38 15.22 18.94 -9.30
N GLN A 39 15.63 19.17 -10.56
CA GLN A 39 16.61 20.21 -10.88
C GLN A 39 16.11 21.59 -10.41
N GLY A 40 16.83 22.17 -9.44
CA GLY A 40 16.48 23.46 -8.82
C GLY A 40 15.38 23.43 -7.75
N ASN A 41 14.65 22.31 -7.58
CA ASN A 41 13.43 22.23 -6.78
C ASN A 41 13.54 21.23 -5.61
N TRP A 42 14.42 21.52 -4.65
CA TRP A 42 14.68 20.63 -3.51
C TRP A 42 13.43 20.32 -2.66
N TRP A 43 12.49 21.26 -2.55
CA TRP A 43 11.24 21.06 -1.80
C TRP A 43 10.38 19.92 -2.37
N LEU A 44 10.39 19.71 -3.69
CA LEU A 44 9.65 18.62 -4.33
C LEU A 44 10.15 17.24 -3.89
N ILE A 45 11.46 17.11 -3.62
CA ILE A 45 12.03 15.86 -3.08
C ILE A 45 11.41 15.54 -1.71
N SER A 46 11.25 16.56 -0.86
CA SER A 46 10.69 16.39 0.49
C SER A 46 9.21 16.04 0.46
N LEU A 47 8.44 16.69 -0.42
CA LEU A 47 7.03 16.36 -0.62
C LEU A 47 6.84 14.95 -1.17
N ASP A 48 7.57 14.58 -2.23
CA ASP A 48 7.45 13.26 -2.84
C ASP A 48 7.90 12.16 -1.86
N LEU A 49 8.92 12.41 -1.04
CA LEU A 49 9.36 11.49 0.01
C LEU A 49 8.23 11.24 1.02
N PHE A 50 7.62 12.32 1.53
CA PHE A 50 6.53 12.22 2.50
C PHE A 50 5.33 11.45 1.93
N ILE A 51 4.96 11.76 0.68
CA ILE A 51 3.88 11.07 -0.02
C ILE A 51 4.22 9.59 -0.21
N ASN A 52 5.45 9.28 -0.65
CA ASN A 52 5.88 7.89 -0.86
C ASN A 52 5.83 7.07 0.42
N MET A 53 6.36 7.61 1.53
CA MET A 53 6.29 6.98 2.84
C MET A 53 4.85 6.80 3.33
N GLY A 54 4.00 7.81 3.15
CA GLY A 54 2.58 7.75 3.51
C GLY A 54 1.81 6.70 2.72
N MET A 55 2.05 6.59 1.41
CA MET A 55 1.48 5.53 0.58
C MET A 55 1.96 4.15 1.01
N SER A 56 3.24 4.00 1.37
CA SER A 56 3.76 2.72 1.83
C SER A 56 3.13 2.24 3.14
N VAL A 57 2.92 3.14 4.09
CA VAL A 57 2.17 2.82 5.32
C VAL A 57 0.72 2.48 4.99
N THR A 58 0.06 3.27 4.15
CA THR A 58 -1.34 3.03 3.76
C THR A 58 -1.51 1.68 3.08
N GLY A 59 -0.58 1.31 2.20
CA GLY A 59 -0.56 -0.01 1.54
C GLY A 59 -0.46 -1.15 2.57
N TYR A 60 0.41 -1.02 3.56
CA TYR A 60 0.49 -2.00 4.64
C TYR A 60 -0.82 -2.12 5.43
N ILE A 61 -1.42 -0.99 5.81
CA ILE A 61 -2.69 -0.94 6.56
C ILE A 61 -3.79 -1.67 5.79
N LEU A 62 -3.88 -1.47 4.47
CA LEU A 62 -4.87 -2.15 3.63
C LEU A 62 -4.73 -3.67 3.72
N ILE A 63 -3.51 -4.19 3.64
CA ILE A 63 -3.26 -5.63 3.78
C ILE A 63 -3.63 -6.09 5.19
N VAL A 64 -3.25 -5.34 6.23
CA VAL A 64 -3.61 -5.70 7.61
C VAL A 64 -5.12 -5.80 7.78
N LEU A 65 -5.87 -4.83 7.26
CA LEU A 65 -7.33 -4.83 7.31
C LEU A 65 -7.93 -6.02 6.55
N VAL A 66 -7.38 -6.39 5.40
CA VAL A 66 -7.84 -7.57 4.65
C VAL A 66 -7.63 -8.83 5.48
N PHE A 67 -6.43 -9.06 6.00
CA PHE A 67 -6.13 -10.27 6.77
C PHE A 67 -6.92 -10.36 8.07
N ASP A 68 -7.24 -9.23 8.70
CA ASP A 68 -7.96 -9.20 9.97
C ASP A 68 -9.48 -9.30 9.80
N ASN A 69 -10.02 -9.00 8.62
CA ASN A 69 -11.48 -8.95 8.38
C ASN A 69 -12.00 -9.95 7.33
N VAL A 70 -11.13 -10.63 6.58
CA VAL A 70 -11.52 -11.57 5.51
C VAL A 70 -11.30 -13.01 5.99
N PRO A 71 -12.36 -13.79 6.29
CA PRO A 71 -12.23 -15.14 6.84
C PRO A 71 -11.44 -16.11 5.96
N GLN A 72 -11.47 -15.90 4.64
CA GLN A 72 -10.81 -16.76 3.65
C GLN A 72 -9.28 -16.77 3.79
N VAL A 73 -8.69 -15.71 4.34
CA VAL A 73 -7.24 -15.60 4.54
C VAL A 73 -6.81 -15.86 5.99
N ALA A 74 -7.74 -16.22 6.88
CA ALA A 74 -7.45 -16.46 8.29
C ALA A 74 -6.44 -17.59 8.51
N ALA A 75 -6.49 -18.66 7.71
CA ALA A 75 -5.51 -19.75 7.73
C ALA A 75 -4.08 -19.29 7.38
N TYR A 76 -3.95 -18.10 6.78
CA TYR A 76 -2.71 -17.49 6.33
C TYR A 76 -2.36 -16.22 7.11
N ALA A 77 -2.94 -16.00 8.30
CA ALA A 77 -2.79 -14.77 9.08
C ALA A 77 -1.34 -14.26 9.21
N THR A 78 -0.36 -15.17 9.35
CA THR A 78 1.06 -14.82 9.46
C THR A 78 1.65 -14.18 8.20
N TYR A 79 1.08 -14.46 7.02
CA TYR A 79 1.51 -13.86 5.74
C TYR A 79 1.15 -12.38 5.63
N LYS A 80 0.30 -11.86 6.52
CA LYS A 80 -0.04 -10.43 6.63
C LYS A 80 1.22 -9.54 6.65
N TYR A 81 2.26 -9.95 7.38
CA TYR A 81 3.50 -9.18 7.52
C TYR A 81 4.34 -9.14 6.22
N PRO A 82 4.78 -10.27 5.65
CA PRO A 82 5.56 -10.25 4.41
C PRO A 82 4.77 -9.70 3.22
N VAL A 83 3.48 -10.02 3.10
CA VAL A 83 2.63 -9.49 2.01
C VAL A 83 2.42 -7.99 2.20
N GLY A 84 2.13 -7.55 3.43
CA GLY A 84 1.97 -6.13 3.75
C GLY A 84 3.24 -5.33 3.48
N PHE A 85 4.41 -5.89 3.80
CA PHE A 85 5.69 -5.26 3.52
C PHE A 85 5.91 -5.04 2.02
N LEU A 86 5.76 -6.10 1.21
CA LEU A 86 5.92 -6.00 -0.25
C LEU A 86 4.88 -5.04 -0.87
N PHE A 87 3.63 -5.14 -0.42
CA PHE A 87 2.55 -4.28 -0.92
C PHE A 87 2.77 -2.82 -0.53
N GLY A 88 3.22 -2.55 0.70
CA GLY A 88 3.60 -1.21 1.15
C GLY A 88 4.72 -0.61 0.31
N LEU A 89 5.82 -1.35 0.09
CA LEU A 89 6.95 -0.85 -0.71
C LEU A 89 6.61 -0.61 -2.18
N THR A 90 5.60 -1.30 -2.70
CA THR A 90 5.13 -1.17 -4.09
C THR A 90 3.82 -0.39 -4.22
N SER A 91 3.36 0.23 -3.13
CA SER A 91 2.04 0.90 -3.01
C SER A 91 1.76 1.93 -4.10
N ASN A 92 2.79 2.65 -4.53
CA ASN A 92 2.74 3.60 -5.64
C ASN A 92 2.30 2.97 -6.98
N VAL A 93 2.56 1.69 -7.19
CA VAL A 93 2.15 0.92 -8.37
C VAL A 93 0.94 0.03 -8.05
N SER A 94 0.91 -0.59 -6.87
CA SER A 94 -0.06 -1.62 -6.52
C SER A 94 -1.44 -1.06 -6.16
N ILE A 95 -1.54 0.13 -5.54
CA ILE A 95 -2.84 0.78 -5.24
C ILE A 95 -3.61 1.09 -6.54
N PRO A 96 -3.04 1.78 -7.54
CA PRO A 96 -3.72 2.02 -8.82
C PRO A 96 -4.19 0.74 -9.51
N ILE A 97 -3.36 -0.32 -9.48
CA ILE A 97 -3.70 -1.62 -10.07
C ILE A 97 -4.95 -2.22 -9.40
N ILE A 98 -4.99 -2.25 -8.07
CA ILE A 98 -6.15 -2.77 -7.33
C ILE A 98 -7.41 -1.96 -7.65
N LEU A 99 -7.31 -0.63 -7.66
CA LEU A 99 -8.46 0.23 -7.99
C LEU A 99 -8.99 -0.04 -9.40
N LYS A 100 -8.09 -0.25 -10.37
CA LYS A 100 -8.47 -0.61 -11.73
C LYS A 100 -9.19 -1.97 -11.78
N MET A 101 -8.63 -2.99 -11.14
CA MET A 101 -9.27 -4.32 -11.06
C MET A 101 -10.64 -4.27 -10.39
N PHE A 102 -10.78 -3.47 -9.33
CA PHE A 102 -12.04 -3.28 -8.64
C PHE A 102 -13.09 -2.58 -9.51
N ALA A 103 -12.68 -1.54 -10.25
CA ALA A 103 -13.56 -0.87 -11.20
C ALA A 103 -14.07 -1.81 -12.30
N GLU A 104 -13.20 -2.67 -12.84
CA GLU A 104 -13.58 -3.69 -13.84
C GLU A 104 -14.58 -4.71 -13.26
N GLN A 105 -14.36 -5.18 -12.03
CA GLN A 105 -15.29 -6.08 -11.35
C GLN A 105 -16.66 -5.41 -11.08
N LEU A 106 -16.68 -4.15 -10.65
CA LEU A 106 -17.92 -3.41 -10.46
C LEU A 106 -18.68 -3.25 -11.78
N GLN A 107 -18.00 -2.83 -12.84
CA GLN A 107 -18.61 -2.67 -14.16
C GLN A 107 -19.19 -3.98 -14.69
N SER A 108 -18.48 -5.09 -14.53
CA SER A 108 -19.00 -6.41 -14.93
C SER A 108 -20.26 -6.78 -14.16
N LYS A 109 -20.29 -6.64 -12.83
CA LYS A 109 -21.47 -6.90 -12.00
C LYS A 109 -22.66 -6.02 -12.37
N LEU A 110 -22.43 -4.72 -12.63
CA LEU A 110 -23.46 -3.79 -13.08
C LEU A 110 -24.05 -4.19 -14.43
N LYS A 111 -23.22 -4.62 -15.38
CA LYS A 111 -23.67 -5.12 -16.69
C LYS A 111 -24.49 -6.40 -16.55
N SER A 112 -24.09 -7.32 -15.68
CA SER A 112 -24.85 -8.56 -15.40
C SER A 112 -26.22 -8.26 -14.79
N ALA A 113 -26.26 -7.34 -13.82
CA ALA A 113 -27.52 -6.92 -13.17
C ALA A 113 -28.46 -6.19 -14.14
N SER A 114 -27.91 -5.41 -15.08
CA SER A 114 -28.68 -4.74 -16.13
C SER A 114 -29.24 -5.69 -17.19
N LYS A 115 -28.64 -6.87 -17.41
CA LYS A 115 -29.14 -7.89 -18.36
C LYS A 115 -30.17 -8.84 -17.76
N GLY A 116 -30.39 -8.79 -16.45
CA GLY A 116 -31.36 -9.60 -15.72
C GLY A 116 -32.74 -8.93 -15.53
N LYS A 117 -32.97 -7.77 -16.14
CA LYS A 117 -34.29 -7.17 -16.38
C LYS A 117 -34.60 -7.24 -17.86
#